data_AF-A0A2S7WWG9-F1
#
_entry.id   AF-A0A2S7WWG9-F1
#
_cell.length_a   1.000
_cell.length_b   1.000
_cell.length_c   1.000
_cell.angle_alpha   90.00
_cell.angle_beta   90.00
_cell.angle_gamma   90.00
#
_symmetry.space_group_name_H-M   'P 1'
#
loop_
_entity.id
_entity.type
_entity.pdbx_description
1 polymer ?
#
loop_
_entity_poly.entity_id
_entity_poly.type
_entity_poly.pdbx_seq_one_letter_code
_entity_poly.pdbx_strand_id
1 'polypeptide(L)'
;MKNAIKLFFLMLFLVPQFINAQAITNVKTLLIENEYGNARLIITPNSYDMTATKPTKLAGVYGLLVCYTYKGVKKALHQDLTYDFNKKGEKELFLGMSATKSNIVIGSVVFYRRDLMNKNDYPKKTDCFKE
;
A
#
# COMPACT_ATOMS: atom_id res chain seq x y z
N MET A 1 36.96 -32.95 26.14
CA MET A 1 36.94 -32.17 24.88
C MET A 1 35.80 -32.56 23.90
N LYS A 2 34.68 -33.13 24.35
CA LYS A 2 33.53 -33.47 23.46
C LYS A 2 32.34 -32.50 23.58
N ASN A 3 32.36 -31.60 24.57
CA ASN A 3 31.25 -30.70 24.86
C ASN A 3 31.45 -29.26 24.31
N ALA A 4 32.67 -28.91 23.87
CA ALA A 4 32.95 -27.60 23.28
C ALA A 4 32.49 -27.48 21.81
N ILE A 5 32.44 -28.61 21.09
CA ILE A 5 32.05 -28.65 19.66
C ILE A 5 30.55 -28.41 19.48
N LYS A 6 29.73 -28.74 20.49
CA LYS A 6 28.27 -28.49 20.46
C LYS A 6 27.89 -27.02 20.65
N LEU A 7 28.76 -26.19 21.23
CA LEU A 7 28.50 -24.76 21.38
C LEU A 7 28.80 -23.95 20.10
N PHE A 8 29.69 -24.44 19.24
CA PHE A 8 30.12 -23.71 18.04
C PHE A 8 29.07 -23.73 16.91
N PHE A 9 28.23 -24.77 16.86
CA PHE A 9 27.16 -24.89 15.85
C PHE A 9 25.94 -23.99 16.11
N LEU A 10 25.81 -23.41 17.32
CA LEU A 10 24.66 -22.57 17.66
C LEU A 10 24.89 -21.07 17.33
N MET A 11 26.11 -20.66 16.99
CA MET A 11 26.44 -19.24 16.73
C MET A 11 26.28 -18.80 15.27
N LEU A 12 26.16 -19.74 14.32
CA LEU A 12 26.16 -19.44 12.88
C LEU A 12 24.81 -18.97 12.30
N PHE A 13 23.77 -18.84 13.12
CA PHE A 13 22.43 -18.41 12.67
C PHE A 13 21.98 -17.04 13.20
N LEU A 14 22.88 -16.26 13.81
CA LEU A 14 22.62 -14.86 14.15
C LEU A 14 23.29 -13.93 13.13
N VAL A 15 22.97 -14.11 11.85
CA VAL A 15 23.08 -12.98 10.92
C VAL A 15 21.86 -12.12 11.22
N PRO A 16 21.99 -10.91 11.81
CA PRO A 16 20.88 -9.99 11.80
C PRO A 16 20.54 -9.77 10.34
N GLN A 17 19.41 -10.32 9.89
CA GLN A 17 18.82 -9.95 8.62
C GLN A 17 18.39 -8.49 8.75
N PHE A 18 19.34 -7.57 8.64
CA PHE A 18 19.08 -6.21 8.22
C PHE A 18 18.62 -6.32 6.77
N ILE A 19 17.41 -6.85 6.57
CA ILE A 19 16.58 -6.48 5.44
C ILE A 19 16.42 -4.99 5.65
N ASN A 20 17.32 -4.20 5.06
CA ASN A 20 17.19 -2.76 4.98
C ASN A 20 15.80 -2.56 4.41
N ALA A 21 14.86 -2.22 5.27
CA ALA A 21 13.50 -2.07 4.86
C ALA A 21 13.50 -0.88 3.91
N GLN A 22 12.84 -1.03 2.76
CA GLN A 22 12.95 -0.08 1.66
C GLN A 22 11.71 0.79 1.55
N ALA A 23 11.88 1.94 0.91
CA ALA A 23 10.76 2.83 0.64
C ALA A 23 9.93 2.33 -0.54
N ILE A 24 8.60 2.35 -0.43
CA ILE A 24 7.70 1.87 -1.50
C ILE A 24 7.64 2.92 -2.60
N THR A 25 7.81 2.49 -3.86
CA THR A 25 7.80 3.36 -5.04
C THR A 25 6.57 3.17 -5.90
N ASN A 26 5.92 2.01 -5.84
CA ASN A 26 4.69 1.74 -6.56
C ASN A 26 3.84 0.68 -5.85
N VAL A 27 2.56 0.61 -6.19
CA VAL A 27 1.58 -0.34 -5.66
C VAL A 27 0.90 -1.09 -6.80
N LYS A 28 0.38 -2.26 -6.49
CA LYS A 28 -0.54 -3.00 -7.35
C LYS A 28 -1.91 -3.04 -6.68
N THR A 29 -2.94 -3.14 -7.48
CA THR A 29 -4.33 -3.15 -7.00
C THR A 29 -5.07 -4.39 -7.45
N LEU A 30 -5.90 -4.95 -6.57
CA LEU A 30 -6.76 -6.07 -6.88
C LEU A 30 -8.18 -5.78 -6.39
N LEU A 31 -9.14 -5.75 -7.30
CA LEU A 31 -10.56 -5.67 -6.94
C LEU A 31 -11.03 -7.09 -6.58
N ILE A 32 -11.52 -7.29 -5.36
CA ILE A 32 -12.10 -8.54 -4.86
C ILE A 32 -13.53 -8.31 -4.39
N GLU A 33 -14.28 -9.38 -4.19
CA GLU A 33 -15.48 -9.36 -3.34
C GLU A 33 -15.12 -10.04 -2.04
N ASN A 34 -15.54 -9.46 -0.92
CA ASN A 34 -15.38 -10.11 0.38
C ASN A 34 -16.45 -11.18 0.61
N GLU A 35 -16.38 -11.86 1.75
CA GLU A 35 -17.33 -12.90 2.16
C GLU A 35 -18.80 -12.42 2.22
N TYR A 36 -19.03 -11.11 2.31
CA TYR A 36 -20.36 -10.49 2.32
C TYR A 36 -20.80 -9.99 0.93
N GLY A 37 -20.09 -10.35 -0.14
CA GLY A 37 -20.39 -9.94 -1.52
C GLY A 37 -20.09 -8.47 -1.82
N ASN A 38 -19.39 -7.75 -0.93
CA ASN A 38 -19.04 -6.36 -1.16
C ASN A 38 -17.67 -6.23 -1.84
N ALA A 39 -17.59 -5.36 -2.84
CA ALA A 39 -16.34 -5.00 -3.50
C ALA A 39 -15.35 -4.37 -2.52
N ARG A 40 -14.10 -4.80 -2.64
CA ARG A 40 -12.93 -4.28 -1.91
C ARG A 40 -11.78 -4.11 -2.88
N LEU A 41 -11.10 -2.97 -2.79
CA LEU A 41 -9.88 -2.75 -3.55
C LEU A 41 -8.69 -2.98 -2.62
N ILE A 42 -7.96 -4.07 -2.86
CA ILE A 42 -6.75 -4.41 -2.13
C ILE A 42 -5.58 -3.68 -2.79
N ILE A 43 -4.83 -2.94 -1.99
CA ILE A 43 -3.63 -2.21 -2.42
C ILE A 43 -2.44 -2.86 -1.72
N THR A 44 -1.48 -3.33 -2.51
CA THR A 44 -0.25 -3.93 -2.00
C THR A 44 0.96 -3.22 -2.60
N PRO A 45 2.06 -3.06 -1.84
CA PRO A 45 3.32 -2.63 -2.41
C PRO A 45 3.74 -3.53 -3.58
N ASN A 46 4.23 -2.93 -4.67
CA ASN A 46 4.65 -3.66 -5.87
C ASN A 46 6.14 -3.49 -6.17
N SER A 47 6.69 -2.30 -5.92
CA SER A 47 8.10 -2.01 -6.10
C SER A 47 8.63 -1.14 -4.98
N TYR A 48 9.95 -1.24 -4.77
CA TYR A 48 10.67 -0.59 -3.69
C TYR A 48 11.92 0.12 -4.21
N ASP A 49 12.30 1.20 -3.54
CA ASP A 49 13.60 1.83 -3.70
C ASP A 49 14.60 1.15 -2.77
N MET A 50 15.47 0.33 -3.37
CA MET A 50 16.52 -0.43 -2.68
C MET A 50 17.57 0.47 -2.00
N THR A 51 17.66 1.74 -2.40
CA THR A 51 18.66 2.70 -1.92
C THR A 51 18.16 3.59 -0.78
N ALA A 52 16.83 3.72 -0.66
CA ALA A 52 16.20 4.54 0.37
C ALA A 52 15.82 3.72 1.61
N THR A 53 16.09 4.30 2.79
CA THR A 53 15.63 3.74 4.07
C THR A 53 14.11 3.79 4.17
N LYS A 54 13.51 2.73 4.73
CA LYS A 54 12.07 2.68 5.00
C LYS A 54 11.68 3.85 5.91
N PRO A 55 10.64 4.60 5.53
CA PRO A 55 10.06 5.61 6.39
C PRO A 55 9.61 5.03 7.73
N THR A 56 10.05 5.64 8.83
CA THR A 56 9.66 5.24 10.20
C THR A 56 8.34 5.86 10.65
N LYS A 57 7.85 6.87 9.92
CA LYS A 57 6.57 7.53 10.18
C LYS A 57 5.41 6.54 9.99
N LEU A 58 4.39 6.69 10.82
CA LEU A 58 3.16 5.88 10.76
C LEU A 58 2.03 6.55 9.96
N ALA A 59 2.24 7.78 9.48
CA ALA A 59 1.28 8.55 8.69
C ALA A 59 2.03 9.52 7.77
N GLY A 60 1.35 9.96 6.70
CA GLY A 60 1.77 11.09 5.88
C GLY A 60 2.91 10.83 4.90
N VAL A 61 3.22 9.57 4.59
CA VAL A 61 4.30 9.19 3.65
C VAL A 61 3.72 8.69 2.34
N TYR A 62 2.86 7.68 2.40
CA TYR A 62 2.32 7.02 1.23
C TYR A 62 0.89 7.48 0.97
N GLY A 63 0.70 8.20 -0.13
CA GLY A 63 -0.60 8.68 -0.59
C GLY A 63 -1.15 7.83 -1.73
N LEU A 64 -2.48 7.76 -1.79
CA LEU A 64 -3.20 7.12 -2.90
C LEU A 64 -4.39 7.97 -3.31
N LEU A 65 -4.57 8.18 -4.61
CA LEU A 65 -5.81 8.66 -5.21
C LEU A 65 -6.39 7.54 -6.10
N VAL A 66 -7.63 7.15 -5.83
CA VAL A 66 -8.37 6.17 -6.63
C VAL A 66 -9.53 6.90 -7.31
N CYS A 67 -9.53 6.91 -8.63
CA CYS A 67 -10.64 7.36 -9.46
C CYS A 67 -11.41 6.13 -9.92
N TYR A 68 -12.70 6.05 -9.62
CA TYR A 68 -13.52 4.88 -9.92
C TYR A 68 -14.95 5.29 -10.23
N THR A 69 -15.69 4.40 -10.87
CA THR A 69 -17.11 4.57 -11.16
C THR A 69 -17.89 3.58 -10.33
N TYR A 70 -18.90 4.06 -9.59
CA TYR A 70 -19.85 3.21 -8.86
C TYR A 70 -21.25 3.46 -9.41
N LYS A 71 -21.88 2.43 -9.98
CA LYS A 71 -23.22 2.51 -10.60
C LYS A 71 -23.34 3.68 -11.58
N GLY A 72 -22.36 3.82 -12.47
CA GLY A 72 -22.31 4.89 -13.48
C GLY A 72 -21.86 6.27 -12.97
N VAL A 73 -21.70 6.46 -11.66
CA VAL A 73 -21.27 7.73 -11.08
C VAL A 73 -19.76 7.72 -10.79
N LYS A 74 -19.03 8.64 -11.41
CA LYS A 74 -17.60 8.87 -11.11
C LYS A 74 -17.43 9.27 -9.63
N LYS A 75 -16.42 8.71 -8.97
CA LYS A 75 -16.07 8.93 -7.57
C LYS A 75 -14.55 8.98 -7.42
N ALA A 76 -14.12 9.65 -6.36
CA ALA A 76 -12.71 9.82 -6.02
C ALA A 76 -12.47 9.53 -4.54
N LEU A 77 -11.51 8.65 -4.26
CA LEU A 77 -11.09 8.30 -2.90
C LEU A 77 -9.61 8.65 -2.74
N HIS A 78 -9.30 9.44 -1.71
CA HIS A 78 -7.93 9.78 -1.36
C HIS A 78 -7.62 9.17 0.01
N GLN A 79 -6.51 8.46 0.13
CA GLN A 79 -6.17 7.69 1.32
C GLN A 79 -4.70 7.83 1.67
N ASP A 80 -4.43 7.73 2.97
CA ASP A 80 -3.10 7.49 3.50
C ASP A 80 -2.90 5.98 3.66
N LEU A 81 -1.83 5.45 3.09
CA LEU A 81 -1.48 4.02 3.15
C LEU A 81 -0.42 3.74 4.20
N THR A 82 0.18 4.76 4.81
CA THR A 82 1.40 4.65 5.62
C THR A 82 1.22 3.69 6.79
N TYR A 83 0.12 3.84 7.53
CA TYR A 83 -0.14 3.01 8.70
C TYR A 83 -0.32 1.55 8.32
N ASP A 84 -1.22 1.26 7.36
CA ASP A 84 -1.56 -0.09 6.97
C ASP A 84 -0.38 -0.79 6.27
N PHE A 85 0.40 -0.09 5.45
CA PHE A 85 1.64 -0.65 4.90
C PHE A 85 2.67 -0.94 5.98
N ASN A 86 2.77 -0.12 7.02
CA ASN A 86 3.70 -0.39 8.09
C ASN A 86 3.27 -1.54 9.01
N LYS A 87 1.96 -1.72 9.23
CA LYS A 87 1.42 -2.67 10.22
C LYS A 87 0.89 -3.98 9.62
N LYS A 88 0.35 -3.94 8.41
CA LYS A 88 -0.33 -5.07 7.76
C LYS A 88 0.35 -5.49 6.44
N GLY A 89 1.12 -4.59 5.82
CA GLY A 89 1.75 -4.83 4.53
C GLY A 89 0.84 -4.58 3.33
N GLU A 90 -0.44 -4.28 3.56
CA GLU A 90 -1.44 -4.01 2.54
C GLU A 90 -2.53 -3.08 3.07
N LYS A 91 -3.35 -2.52 2.16
CA LYS A 91 -4.53 -1.73 2.49
C LYS A 91 -5.74 -2.29 1.77
N GLU A 92 -6.78 -2.63 2.53
CA GLU A 92 -8.12 -2.87 1.99
C GLU A 92 -8.90 -1.54 1.95
N LEU A 93 -9.47 -1.22 0.79
CA LEU A 93 -10.31 -0.03 0.60
C LEU A 93 -11.77 -0.42 0.38
N PHE A 94 -12.63 0.24 1.16
CA PHE A 94 -14.07 0.22 0.99
C PHE A 94 -14.49 1.23 -0.08
N LEU A 95 -15.12 0.76 -1.17
CA LEU A 95 -15.52 1.61 -2.30
C LEU A 95 -16.98 2.08 -2.22
N GLY A 96 -17.76 1.60 -1.24
CA GLY A 96 -19.13 2.01 -1.01
C GLY A 96 -19.99 0.90 -0.46
N MET A 97 -21.08 1.29 0.22
CA MET A 97 -22.09 0.34 0.67
C MET A 97 -22.76 -0.31 -0.54
N SER A 98 -22.89 -1.64 -0.49
CA SER A 98 -23.46 -2.45 -1.58
C SER A 98 -22.73 -2.32 -2.92
N ALA A 99 -21.48 -1.85 -2.90
CA ALA A 99 -20.59 -1.96 -4.05
C ALA A 99 -20.30 -3.44 -4.28
N THR A 100 -20.41 -3.90 -5.52
CA THR A 100 -20.08 -5.26 -5.98
C THR A 100 -19.08 -5.14 -7.13
N LYS A 101 -18.41 -6.22 -7.52
CA LYS A 101 -17.48 -6.16 -8.67
C LYS A 101 -18.18 -5.71 -9.95
N SER A 102 -19.43 -6.15 -10.14
CA SER A 102 -20.21 -5.85 -11.34
C SER A 102 -20.60 -4.37 -11.47
N ASN A 103 -20.61 -3.61 -10.37
CA ASN A 103 -21.05 -2.21 -10.38
C ASN A 103 -19.92 -1.21 -10.06
N ILE A 104 -18.68 -1.70 -9.96
CA ILE A 104 -17.47 -0.91 -9.76
C ILE A 104 -16.56 -1.05 -10.98
N VAL A 105 -16.11 0.10 -11.50
CA VAL A 105 -15.03 0.15 -12.49
C VAL A 105 -13.92 1.03 -11.95
N ILE A 106 -12.72 0.48 -11.79
CA ILE A 106 -11.54 1.27 -11.42
C ILE A 106 -11.04 1.98 -12.67
N GLY A 107 -11.03 3.32 -12.65
CA GLY A 107 -10.55 4.14 -13.77
C GLY A 107 -9.04 4.35 -13.68
N SER A 108 -8.57 4.90 -12.56
CA SER A 108 -7.14 5.10 -12.33
C SER A 108 -6.79 5.03 -10.85
N VAL A 109 -5.53 4.65 -10.59
CA VAL A 109 -4.96 4.60 -9.24
C VAL A 109 -3.61 5.31 -9.30
N VAL A 110 -3.50 6.41 -8.56
CA VAL A 110 -2.28 7.22 -8.49
C VAL A 110 -1.68 7.05 -7.10
N PHE A 111 -0.58 6.34 -7.02
CA PHE A 111 0.26 6.24 -5.85
C PHE A 111 1.35 7.31 -5.87
N TYR A 112 1.66 7.88 -4.71
CA TYR A 112 2.70 8.91 -4.61
C TYR A 112 3.28 9.03 -3.21
N ARG A 113 4.48 9.63 -3.14
CA ARG A 113 5.20 9.93 -1.90
C ARG A 113 4.90 11.36 -1.45
N ARG A 114 4.14 11.48 -0.36
CA ARG A 114 3.80 12.76 0.28
C ARG A 114 5.03 13.44 0.87
N ASP A 115 5.96 12.66 1.41
CA ASP A 115 7.18 13.15 2.02
C ASP A 115 8.26 13.60 1.03
N LEU A 116 8.07 13.33 -0.27
CA LEU A 116 8.97 13.76 -1.35
C LEU A 116 8.37 14.84 -2.26
N MET A 117 7.19 15.36 -1.91
CA MET A 117 6.44 16.29 -2.76
C MET A 117 5.91 17.46 -1.93
N ASN A 118 5.77 18.64 -2.53
CA ASN A 118 5.11 19.75 -1.86
C ASN A 118 3.60 19.48 -1.78
N LYS A 119 2.98 19.87 -0.66
CA LYS A 119 1.54 19.63 -0.41
C LYS A 119 0.62 20.16 -1.52
N ASN A 120 1.00 21.25 -2.18
CA ASN A 120 0.21 21.87 -3.26
C ASN A 120 0.17 21.03 -4.55
N ASP A 121 1.16 20.15 -4.72
CA ASP A 121 1.35 19.30 -5.90
C ASP A 121 0.70 17.92 -5.72
N TYR A 122 0.17 17.63 -4.53
CA TYR A 122 -0.50 16.36 -4.25
C TYR A 122 -1.66 16.12 -5.21
N PRO A 123 -1.82 14.90 -5.76
CA PRO A 123 -2.99 14.53 -6.54
C PRO A 123 -4.27 14.84 -5.77
N LYS A 124 -5.18 15.57 -6.42
CA LYS A 124 -6.43 16.09 -5.87
C LYS A 124 -7.59 15.24 -6.37
N LYS A 125 -8.64 15.12 -5.56
CA LYS A 125 -9.86 14.40 -5.98
C LYS A 125 -10.48 14.98 -7.26
N THR A 126 -10.35 16.29 -7.47
CA THR A 126 -10.83 16.98 -8.68
C THR A 126 -10.13 16.49 -9.95
N ASP A 127 -8.92 15.93 -9.85
CA ASP A 127 -8.20 15.37 -11.01
C ASP A 127 -8.91 14.13 -11.59
N CYS A 128 -9.75 13.44 -10.82
CA CYS A 128 -10.56 12.31 -11.31
C CYS A 128 -11.73 12.71 -12.22
N PHE A 129 -12.02 14.00 -12.33
CA PHE A 129 -13.21 14.53 -13.00
C PHE A 129 -12.87 15.49 -14.15
N LYS A 130 -11.58 15.69 -14.44
CA LYS A 130 -11.13 16.42 -15.62
C LYS A 130 -11.32 15.53 -16.84
N GLU A 131 -11.91 16.08 -17.89
CA GLU A 131 -12.07 15.43 -19.21
C GLU A 131 -10.83 15.67 -20.08
#